data_AF-A0A259DF06-F1
#
_entry.id   AF-A0A259DF06-F1
#
_cell.length_a   1.000
_cell.length_b   1.000
_cell.length_c   1.000
_cell.angle_alpha   90.00
_cell.angle_beta   90.00
_cell.angle_gamma   90.00
#
_symmetry.space_group_name_H-M   'P 1'
#
loop_
_entity.id
_entity.type
_entity.pdbx_description
1 polymer ?
#
loop_
_entity_poly.entity_id
_entity_poly.type
_entity_poly.pdbx_seq_one_letter_code
_entity_poly.pdbx_strand_id
1 'polypeptide(L)'
;MNTSLLASLAIALTGLLAQAAHAEPAPSAALKSGKQVYNETCFACHDSGVAQAPRFRNKADWAPLIEEGQGILTAHAWVGVRAMPAKGGKPELRLTEFARAVAYMASQSGGDWKDPDARMMKKIRHEAEERLEKSIKEMQAMKKELHRLNETDD
;
A
#
# COMPACT_ATOMS: atom_id res chain seq x y z
N MET A 1 56.63 10.83 47.29
CA MET A 1 56.34 11.64 48.50
C MET A 1 56.14 13.08 48.07
N ASN A 2 55.08 13.71 48.57
CA ASN A 2 54.72 15.14 48.50
C ASN A 2 54.23 15.69 47.14
N THR A 3 53.23 16.56 47.03
CA THR A 3 52.14 17.08 47.88
C THR A 3 51.35 18.01 46.94
N SER A 4 50.03 17.84 46.80
CA SER A 4 49.00 18.79 47.26
C SER A 4 48.71 20.01 46.38
N LEU A 5 47.40 20.35 46.37
CA LEU A 5 46.75 21.66 46.19
C LEU A 5 46.24 22.05 44.79
N LEU A 6 44.96 21.71 44.58
CA LEU A 6 43.82 22.61 44.32
C LEU A 6 44.07 23.89 43.49
N ALA A 7 43.36 24.00 42.36
CA ALA A 7 42.78 25.26 41.93
C ALA A 7 41.48 24.98 41.17
N SER A 8 40.35 25.26 41.82
CA SER A 8 39.02 25.31 41.23
C SER A 8 38.96 26.45 40.20
N LEU A 9 38.61 26.14 38.95
CA LEU A 9 38.23 27.14 37.96
C LEU A 9 36.74 26.99 37.67
N ALA A 10 35.96 27.95 38.15
CA ALA A 10 34.55 28.10 37.80
C ALA A 10 34.47 28.52 36.33
N ILE A 11 33.95 27.63 35.47
CA ILE A 11 33.61 27.96 34.09
C ILE A 11 32.13 28.30 34.06
N ALA A 12 31.82 29.59 33.92
CA ALA A 12 30.48 30.07 33.65
C ALA A 12 30.07 29.59 32.24
N LEU A 13 29.13 28.63 32.19
CA LEU A 13 28.58 28.07 30.96
C LEU A 13 27.37 28.90 30.51
N THR A 14 27.59 29.99 29.78
CA THR A 14 26.52 30.65 29.01
C THR A 14 26.55 30.11 27.58
N GLY A 15 25.96 28.92 27.41
CA GLY A 15 25.80 28.25 26.12
C GLY A 15 24.57 28.73 25.35
N LEU A 16 24.85 29.46 24.27
CA LEU A 16 24.05 29.77 23.08
C LEU A 16 22.81 28.88 22.86
N LEU A 17 21.62 29.46 22.90
CA LEU A 17 20.38 28.84 22.43
C LEU A 17 20.47 28.64 20.90
N ALA A 18 20.70 27.41 20.46
CA ALA A 18 20.51 27.03 19.07
C ALA A 18 18.99 27.03 18.77
N GLN A 19 18.50 28.01 18.01
CA GLN A 19 17.20 27.91 17.37
C GLN A 19 17.28 26.76 16.34
N ALA A 20 16.72 25.60 16.69
CA ALA A 20 16.41 24.57 15.73
C ALA A 20 15.35 25.13 14.76
N ALA A 21 15.75 25.39 13.51
CA ALA A 21 14.82 25.68 12.45
C ALA A 21 13.85 24.49 12.33
N HIS A 22 12.58 24.72 12.68
CA HIS A 22 11.53 23.72 12.49
C HIS A 22 11.29 23.63 10.99
N ALA A 23 11.75 22.55 10.36
CA ALA A 23 11.36 22.25 8.99
C ALA A 23 9.85 21.97 8.99
N GLU A 24 9.07 22.89 8.43
CA GLU A 24 7.65 22.63 8.19
C GLU A 24 7.51 21.44 7.24
N PRO A 25 6.58 20.50 7.51
CA PRO A 25 6.32 19.41 6.59
C PRO A 25 5.83 20.00 5.26
N ALA A 26 6.52 19.65 4.17
CA ALA A 26 6.11 20.05 2.83
C ALA A 26 4.66 19.63 2.57
N PRO A 27 3.85 20.45 1.88
CA PRO A 27 2.47 20.12 1.59
C PRO A 27 2.39 18.79 0.82
N SER A 28 1.55 17.86 1.30
CA SER A 28 1.27 16.61 0.60
C SER A 28 0.80 16.92 -0.82
N ALA A 29 1.49 16.37 -1.83
CA ALA A 29 1.04 16.45 -3.21
C ALA A 29 -0.44 16.02 -3.35
N ALA A 30 -1.14 16.71 -4.25
CA ALA A 30 -2.54 16.42 -4.54
C ALA A 30 -2.69 14.97 -5.05
N LEU A 31 -3.78 14.31 -4.64
CA LEU A 31 -4.07 12.93 -5.06
C LEU A 31 -4.40 12.88 -6.55
N LYS A 32 -3.82 11.89 -7.25
CA LYS A 32 -4.13 11.62 -8.65
C LYS A 32 -5.57 11.14 -8.85
N SER A 33 -6.11 11.41 -10.03
CA SER A 33 -7.37 10.82 -10.51
C SER A 33 -7.18 9.37 -10.94
N GLY A 34 -8.28 8.60 -11.01
CA GLY A 34 -8.23 7.23 -11.48
C GLY A 34 -7.72 7.07 -12.90
N LYS A 35 -8.09 7.99 -13.80
CA LYS A 35 -7.61 8.00 -15.19
C LYS A 35 -6.09 8.25 -15.26
N GLN A 36 -5.56 9.15 -14.43
CA GLN A 36 -4.11 9.40 -14.39
C GLN A 36 -3.36 8.13 -13.94
N VAL A 37 -3.80 7.50 -12.86
CA VAL A 37 -3.18 6.26 -12.37
C VAL A 37 -3.28 5.12 -13.39
N TYR A 38 -4.43 4.95 -14.04
CA TYR A 38 -4.60 3.98 -15.12
C TYR A 38 -3.54 4.21 -16.22
N ASN A 39 -3.46 5.44 -16.73
CA ASN A 39 -2.53 5.81 -17.80
C ASN A 39 -1.05 5.65 -17.40
N GLU A 40 -0.70 5.87 -16.14
CA GLU A 40 0.68 5.79 -15.68
C GLU A 40 1.12 4.38 -15.28
N THR A 41 0.18 3.51 -14.89
CA THR A 41 0.49 2.26 -14.17
C THR A 41 -0.30 1.09 -14.71
N CYS A 42 -1.63 1.17 -14.68
CA CYS A 42 -2.48 0.00 -14.92
C CYS A 42 -2.56 -0.39 -16.41
N PHE A 43 -2.42 0.57 -17.33
CA PHE A 43 -2.55 0.35 -18.77
C PHE A 43 -1.57 -0.71 -19.29
N ALA A 44 -0.37 -0.80 -18.69
CA ALA A 44 0.69 -1.69 -19.13
C ALA A 44 0.26 -3.16 -19.23
N CYS A 45 -0.69 -3.58 -18.39
CA CYS A 45 -1.25 -4.93 -18.43
C CYS A 45 -2.72 -4.94 -18.89
N HIS A 46 -3.51 -3.96 -18.44
CA HIS A 46 -4.96 -3.98 -18.66
C HIS A 46 -5.38 -3.45 -20.03
N ASP A 47 -4.51 -2.82 -20.82
CA ASP A 47 -4.90 -2.38 -22.17
C ASP A 47 -5.04 -3.60 -23.12
N SER A 48 -4.02 -4.45 -23.20
CA SER A 48 -4.01 -5.62 -24.08
C SER A 48 -4.38 -6.94 -23.39
N GLY A 49 -4.43 -6.96 -22.05
CA GLY A 49 -4.75 -8.16 -21.27
C GLY A 49 -3.54 -9.07 -21.01
N VAL A 50 -2.37 -8.46 -20.78
CA VAL A 50 -1.11 -9.17 -20.45
C VAL A 50 -1.35 -10.12 -19.28
N ALA A 51 -0.83 -11.34 -19.38
CA ALA A 51 -0.98 -12.38 -18.37
C ALA A 51 -2.46 -12.62 -17.95
N GLN A 52 -3.38 -12.52 -18.91
CA GLN A 52 -4.83 -12.67 -18.70
C GLN A 52 -5.43 -11.59 -17.78
N ALA A 53 -4.83 -10.40 -17.74
CA ALA A 53 -5.43 -9.25 -17.07
C ALA A 53 -6.78 -8.89 -17.73
N PRO A 54 -7.83 -8.53 -16.96
CA PRO A 54 -9.11 -8.14 -17.52
C PRO A 54 -8.93 -6.84 -18.33
N ARG A 55 -9.29 -6.86 -19.61
CA ARG A 55 -8.99 -5.76 -20.53
C ARG A 55 -9.86 -4.55 -20.23
N PHE A 56 -9.26 -3.37 -20.17
CA PHE A 56 -9.96 -2.11 -19.99
C PHE A 56 -10.99 -1.91 -21.11
N ARG A 57 -12.19 -1.47 -20.76
CA ARG A 57 -13.36 -1.31 -21.66
C ARG A 57 -13.91 -2.61 -22.24
N ASN A 58 -13.40 -3.77 -21.81
CA ASN A 58 -14.00 -5.05 -22.17
C ASN A 58 -15.08 -5.44 -21.14
N LYS A 59 -16.35 -5.35 -21.53
CA LYS A 59 -17.46 -5.67 -20.63
C LYS A 59 -17.50 -7.13 -20.22
N ALA A 60 -17.11 -8.05 -21.11
CA ALA A 60 -17.16 -9.49 -20.82
C ALA A 60 -16.11 -9.88 -19.78
N ASP A 61 -14.89 -9.32 -19.88
CA ASP A 61 -13.81 -9.57 -18.92
C ASP A 61 -14.16 -9.00 -17.52
N TRP A 62 -14.92 -7.89 -17.45
CA TRP A 62 -15.21 -7.16 -16.21
C TRP A 62 -16.55 -7.48 -15.55
N ALA A 63 -17.55 -7.99 -16.28
CA ALA A 63 -18.88 -8.28 -15.71
C ALA A 63 -18.83 -9.11 -14.41
N PRO A 64 -18.17 -10.29 -14.36
CA PRO A 64 -18.12 -11.07 -13.11
C PRO A 64 -17.35 -10.35 -11.99
N LEU A 65 -16.35 -9.53 -12.32
CA LEU A 65 -15.59 -8.76 -11.34
C LEU A 65 -16.42 -7.62 -10.74
N ILE A 66 -17.30 -7.02 -11.53
CA ILE A 66 -18.20 -5.96 -11.08
C ILE A 66 -19.26 -6.54 -10.13
N GLU A 67 -19.71 -7.78 -10.36
CA GLU A 67 -20.64 -8.49 -9.48
C GLU A 67 -20.07 -8.76 -8.08
N GLU A 68 -18.75 -8.96 -7.94
CA GLU A 68 -18.09 -9.06 -6.64
C GLU A 68 -18.20 -7.76 -5.81
N GLY A 69 -18.36 -6.62 -6.48
CA GLY A 69 -18.53 -5.31 -5.87
C GLY A 69 -17.23 -4.56 -5.59
N GLN A 70 -17.35 -3.22 -5.52
CA GLN A 70 -16.21 -2.30 -5.50
C GLN A 70 -15.23 -2.53 -4.34
N GLY A 71 -15.75 -2.80 -3.14
CA GLY A 71 -14.92 -2.98 -1.94
C GLY A 71 -14.00 -4.18 -2.05
N ILE A 72 -14.58 -5.33 -2.39
CA ILE A 72 -13.90 -6.63 -2.50
C ILE A 72 -12.89 -6.59 -3.64
N LEU A 73 -13.33 -6.25 -4.84
CA LEU A 73 -12.46 -6.26 -6.02
C LEU A 73 -11.26 -5.32 -5.83
N THR A 74 -11.49 -4.11 -5.31
CA THR A 74 -10.40 -3.14 -5.08
C THR A 74 -9.42 -3.64 -4.03
N ALA A 75 -9.90 -4.19 -2.92
CA ALA A 75 -9.03 -4.70 -1.85
C ALA A 75 -8.19 -5.89 -2.32
N HIS A 76 -8.78 -6.82 -3.06
CA HIS A 76 -8.08 -8.00 -3.57
C HIS A 76 -7.02 -7.62 -4.60
N ALA A 77 -7.37 -6.71 -5.52
CA ALA A 77 -6.42 -6.18 -6.49
C ALA A 77 -5.28 -5.38 -5.81
N TRP A 78 -5.56 -4.68 -4.72
CA TRP A 78 -4.55 -3.96 -3.95
C TRP A 78 -3.54 -4.90 -3.27
N VAL A 79 -4.01 -5.99 -2.67
CA VAL A 79 -3.14 -7.01 -2.05
C VAL A 79 -2.36 -7.80 -3.10
N GLY A 80 -2.92 -7.96 -4.30
CA GLY A 80 -2.38 -8.77 -5.37
C GLY A 80 -3.22 -10.04 -5.58
N VAL A 81 -3.35 -10.43 -6.85
CA VAL A 81 -4.18 -11.57 -7.25
C VAL A 81 -3.65 -12.18 -8.55
N ARG A 82 -3.41 -13.49 -8.55
CA ARG A 82 -2.84 -14.21 -9.70
C ARG A 82 -1.53 -13.53 -10.16
N ALA A 83 -1.46 -13.13 -11.42
CA ALA A 83 -0.32 -12.41 -12.00
C ALA A 83 -0.32 -10.90 -11.70
N MET A 84 -1.40 -10.34 -11.13
CA MET A 84 -1.47 -8.93 -10.78
C MET A 84 -0.66 -8.67 -9.49
N PRO A 85 0.42 -7.87 -9.57
CA PRO A 85 1.25 -7.57 -8.41
C PRO A 85 0.51 -6.68 -7.40
N ALA A 86 0.91 -6.78 -6.12
CA ALA A 86 0.42 -5.90 -5.07
C ALA A 86 0.57 -4.42 -5.46
N LYS A 87 -0.41 -3.59 -5.08
CA LYS A 87 -0.46 -2.15 -5.37
C LYS A 87 -0.37 -1.82 -6.87
N GLY A 88 -0.70 -2.77 -7.75
CA GLY A 88 -0.53 -2.61 -9.20
C GLY A 88 0.94 -2.53 -9.64
N GLY A 89 1.89 -2.99 -8.82
CA GLY A 89 3.32 -2.99 -9.11
C GLY A 89 4.02 -1.65 -8.85
N LYS A 90 3.33 -0.70 -8.19
CA LYS A 90 3.85 0.65 -7.92
C LYS A 90 3.93 0.90 -6.40
N PRO A 91 5.09 0.70 -5.75
CA PRO A 91 5.22 0.75 -4.29
C PRO A 91 4.79 2.08 -3.65
N GLU A 92 4.97 3.19 -4.35
CA GLU A 92 4.63 4.55 -3.90
C GLU A 92 3.16 4.92 -4.14
N LEU A 93 2.40 4.10 -4.88
CA LEU A 93 0.99 4.37 -5.17
C LEU A 93 0.18 4.36 -3.87
N ARG A 94 -0.63 5.39 -3.67
CA ARG A 94 -1.50 5.52 -2.49
C ARG A 94 -2.78 4.72 -2.72
N LEU A 95 -3.29 4.05 -1.68
CA LEU A 95 -4.50 3.22 -1.78
C LEU A 95 -5.70 3.97 -2.37
N THR A 96 -5.91 5.24 -1.99
CA THR A 96 -7.00 6.06 -2.54
C THR A 96 -6.87 6.26 -4.05
N GLU A 97 -5.65 6.48 -4.56
CA GLU A 97 -5.41 6.70 -5.99
C GLU A 97 -5.59 5.40 -6.77
N PHE A 98 -5.13 4.27 -6.21
CA PHE A 98 -5.40 2.93 -6.75
C PHE A 98 -6.91 2.64 -6.81
N ALA A 99 -7.64 2.90 -5.73
CA ALA A 99 -9.06 2.65 -5.66
C ALA A 99 -9.87 3.50 -6.65
N ARG A 100 -9.44 4.74 -6.91
CA ARG A 100 -9.99 5.57 -8.00
C ARG A 100 -9.69 4.97 -9.38
N ALA A 101 -8.49 4.43 -9.60
CA ALA A 101 -8.17 3.73 -10.86
C ALA A 101 -9.05 2.51 -11.08
N VAL A 102 -9.28 1.70 -10.06
CA VAL A 102 -10.19 0.54 -10.16
C VAL A 102 -11.62 1.00 -10.48
N ALA A 103 -12.13 2.04 -9.81
CA ALA A 103 -13.44 2.62 -10.13
C ALA A 103 -13.51 3.15 -11.56
N TYR A 104 -12.47 3.84 -12.03
CA TYR A 104 -12.36 4.31 -13.41
C TYR A 104 -12.40 3.13 -14.40
N MET A 105 -11.62 2.06 -14.16
CA MET A 105 -11.58 0.91 -15.04
C MET A 105 -12.91 0.16 -15.09
N ALA A 106 -13.54 -0.07 -13.94
CA ALA A 106 -14.85 -0.72 -13.86
C ALA A 106 -15.94 0.13 -14.56
N SER A 107 -15.97 1.45 -14.31
CA SER A 107 -16.97 2.33 -14.93
C SER A 107 -16.84 2.41 -16.46
N GLN A 108 -15.62 2.34 -16.98
CA GLN A 108 -15.36 2.28 -18.42
C GLN A 108 -15.65 0.90 -19.01
N SER A 109 -15.83 -0.12 -18.18
CA SER A 109 -16.02 -1.53 -18.58
C SER A 109 -17.42 -2.06 -18.26
N GLY A 110 -18.40 -1.17 -18.07
CA GLY A 110 -19.81 -1.54 -17.90
C GLY A 110 -20.35 -1.45 -16.47
N GLY A 111 -19.51 -1.09 -15.49
CA GLY A 111 -19.96 -0.74 -14.14
C GLY A 111 -20.40 0.72 -14.04
N ASP A 112 -20.96 1.09 -12.89
CA ASP A 112 -21.38 2.47 -12.57
C ASP A 112 -20.61 3.07 -11.38
N TRP A 113 -19.53 2.41 -10.97
CA TRP A 113 -18.74 2.76 -9.80
C TRP A 113 -18.22 4.20 -9.86
N LYS A 114 -18.27 4.86 -8.71
CA LYS A 114 -17.73 6.20 -8.50
C LYS A 114 -16.42 6.13 -7.75
N ASP A 115 -15.70 7.25 -7.74
CA ASP A 115 -14.58 7.43 -6.83
C ASP A 115 -15.04 7.08 -5.40
N PRO A 116 -14.25 6.26 -4.68
CA PRO A 116 -14.66 5.76 -3.37
C PRO A 116 -14.71 6.90 -2.35
N ASP A 117 -15.85 7.03 -1.67
CA ASP A 117 -16.01 7.92 -0.52
C ASP A 117 -15.33 7.36 0.73
N ALA A 118 -15.42 8.09 1.84
CA ALA A 118 -14.80 7.67 3.11
C ALA A 118 -15.31 6.31 3.61
N ARG A 119 -16.60 6.00 3.38
CA ARG A 119 -17.21 4.73 3.79
C ARG A 119 -16.68 3.59 2.95
N MET A 120 -16.62 3.75 1.65
CA MET A 120 -16.07 2.76 0.73
C MET A 120 -14.60 2.52 1.02
N MET A 121 -13.81 3.58 1.26
CA MET A 121 -12.41 3.45 1.65
C MET A 121 -12.21 2.68 2.96
N LYS A 122 -13.13 2.82 3.93
CA LYS A 122 -13.09 2.01 5.15
C LYS A 122 -13.32 0.53 4.85
N LYS A 123 -14.30 0.20 3.99
CA LYS A 123 -14.57 -1.18 3.56
C LYS A 123 -13.37 -1.79 2.83
N ILE A 124 -12.78 -1.05 1.89
CA ILE A 124 -11.60 -1.51 1.13
C ILE A 124 -10.43 -1.82 2.08
N ARG A 125 -10.15 -0.94 3.05
CA ARG A 125 -9.07 -1.17 4.03
C ARG A 125 -9.32 -2.40 4.87
N HIS A 126 -10.52 -2.52 5.42
CA HIS A 126 -10.89 -3.66 6.25
C HIS A 126 -10.76 -4.99 5.50
N GLU A 127 -11.31 -5.09 4.29
CA GLU A 127 -11.17 -6.30 3.46
C GLU A 127 -9.71 -6.60 3.10
N ALA A 128 -8.92 -5.57 2.79
CA ALA A 128 -7.49 -5.75 2.48
C ALA A 128 -6.71 -6.24 3.70
N GLU A 129 -7.01 -5.71 4.89
CA GLU A 129 -6.44 -6.14 6.17
C GLU A 129 -6.79 -7.60 6.44
N GLU A 130 -8.06 -8.00 6.33
CA GLU A 130 -8.49 -9.39 6.54
C GLU A 130 -7.78 -10.37 5.59
N ARG A 131 -7.64 -10.00 4.31
CA ARG A 131 -6.91 -10.82 3.33
C ARG A 131 -5.43 -10.94 3.64
N LEU A 132 -4.79 -9.85 4.08
CA LEU A 132 -3.39 -9.85 4.50
C LEU A 132 -3.20 -10.71 5.75
N GLU A 133 -4.08 -10.59 6.74
CA GLU A 133 -4.03 -11.41 7.96
C GLU A 133 -4.16 -12.90 7.65
N LYS A 134 -5.06 -13.28 6.73
CA LYS A 134 -5.18 -14.66 6.27
C LYS A 134 -3.86 -15.16 5.66
N SER A 135 -3.28 -14.38 4.76
CA SER A 135 -2.01 -14.71 4.10
C SER A 135 -0.86 -14.84 5.09
N ILE A 136 -0.81 -13.96 6.10
CA ILE A 136 0.18 -14.01 7.19
C ILE A 136 0.03 -15.31 7.98
N LYS A 137 -1.20 -15.68 8.37
CA LYS A 137 -1.47 -16.92 9.11
C LYS A 137 -1.05 -18.16 8.32
N GLU A 138 -1.32 -18.20 7.01
CA GLU A 138 -0.89 -19.29 6.13
C GLU A 138 0.64 -19.40 6.04
N MET A 139 1.33 -18.26 5.86
CA MET A 139 2.81 -18.24 5.85
C MET A 139 3.41 -18.66 7.20
N GLN A 140 2.81 -18.24 8.31
CA GLN A 140 3.23 -18.64 9.66
C GLN A 140 3.04 -20.14 9.89
N ALA A 141 1.93 -20.72 9.42
CA ALA A 141 1.68 -22.15 9.48
C ALA A 141 2.71 -22.94 8.66
N MET A 142 3.03 -22.49 7.44
CA MET A 142 4.06 -23.09 6.61
C MET A 142 5.44 -23.00 7.26
N LYS A 143 5.79 -21.87 7.88
CA LYS A 143 7.05 -21.73 8.63
C LYS A 143 7.12 -22.72 9.79
N LYS A 144 6.02 -22.90 10.53
CA LYS A 144 5.95 -23.86 11.64
C LYS A 144 6.13 -25.29 11.14
N GLU A 145 5.53 -25.64 10.01
CA GLU A 145 5.72 -26.96 9.40
C GLU A 145 7.16 -27.20 8.96
N LEU A 146 7.81 -26.20 8.35
CA LEU A 146 9.23 -26.30 7.99
C LEU A 146 10.11 -26.54 9.23
N HIS A 147 9.83 -25.86 10.34
CA HIS A 147 10.54 -26.10 11.59
C HIS A 147 10.30 -27.53 12.10
N ARG A 148 9.06 -28.03 12.06
CA ARG A 148 8.73 -29.38 12.49
C ARG A 148 9.47 -30.45 11.67
N LEU A 149 9.56 -30.28 10.35
CA LEU A 149 10.28 -31.20 9.48
C LEU A 149 11.77 -31.26 9.84
N ASN A 150 12.39 -30.10 10.08
CA ASN A 150 13.79 -30.04 10.50
C ASN A 150 14.05 -30.71 11.86
N GLU A 151 13.06 -30.78 12.76
CA GLU A 151 13.18 -31.48 14.06
C GLU A 151 12.99 -33.00 13.95
N THR A 152 12.34 -33.49 12.88
CA THR A 152 12.04 -34.93 12.70
C THR A 152 13.00 -35.65 11.78
N ASP A 153 13.88 -34.92 11.09
CA ASP A 153 14.86 -35.44 10.14
C ASP A 153 16.24 -35.73 10.79
N ASP A 154 16.37 -35.57 12.12
CA ASP A 154 17.50 -35.96 12.98
C ASP A 154 17.19 -37.25 13.78
#